data_AF-A0AA44DKS5-F1
#
_entry.id   AF-A0AA44DKS5-F1
#
_cell.length_a   1.000
_cell.length_b   1.000
_cell.length_c   1.000
_cell.angle_alpha   90.00
_cell.angle_beta   90.00
_cell.angle_gamma   90.00
#
_symmetry.space_group_name_H-M   'P 1'
#
loop_
_entity.id
_entity.type
_entity.pdbx_description
1 polymer ?
#
loop_
_entity_poly.entity_id
_entity_poly.type
_entity_poly.pdbx_seq_one_letter_code
_entity_poly.pdbx_strand_id
1 'polypeptide(L)'
;MLNNSRKTKNTLYYALTISIFLWGIMLILSVFGGIPYILESFGNANKLVSAISIFLVGVSYFIMFIILLKIVDSSGANIFIIENTKRFRKLGYLLFINLALNYVYMLCNGVTGIRIIDLFPGIFITPQMAIYFILALLCFVIGDTINEATTIKNENDLTV
;
A
#
# COMPACT_ATOMS: atom_id res chain seq x y z
N MET A 1 1.79 31.31 6.15
CA MET A 1 1.54 29.85 6.37
C MET A 1 0.61 29.21 5.33
N LEU A 2 -0.54 29.80 5.00
CA LEU A 2 -1.49 29.26 4.02
C LEU A 2 -0.90 28.97 2.61
N ASN A 3 -0.01 29.85 2.12
CA ASN A 3 0.55 29.71 0.77
C ASN A 3 1.49 28.49 0.62
N ASN A 4 2.26 28.17 1.67
CA ASN A 4 3.14 26.99 1.68
C ASN A 4 2.34 25.69 1.75
N SER A 5 1.28 25.64 2.57
CA SER A 5 0.39 24.47 2.67
C SER A 5 -0.26 24.12 1.32
N ARG A 6 -0.72 25.14 0.57
CA ARG A 6 -1.31 24.95 -0.76
C ARG A 6 -0.27 24.48 -1.79
N LYS A 7 0.94 25.04 -1.76
CA LYS A 7 2.04 24.62 -2.65
C LYS A 7 2.45 23.17 -2.40
N THR A 8 2.63 22.77 -1.14
CA THR A 8 2.98 21.38 -0.76
C THR A 8 1.91 20.38 -1.20
N LYS A 9 0.62 20.70 -1.03
CA LYS A 9 -0.49 19.85 -1.50
C LYS A 9 -0.48 19.68 -3.02
N ASN A 10 -0.29 20.78 -3.76
CA ASN A 10 -0.21 20.71 -5.22
C ASN A 10 0.97 19.85 -5.68
N THR A 11 2.14 20.02 -5.06
CA THR A 11 3.32 19.18 -5.35
C THR A 11 3.02 17.70 -5.08
N LEU A 12 2.39 17.37 -3.95
CA LEU A 12 2.03 16.00 -3.61
C LEU A 12 1.02 15.40 -4.61
N TYR A 13 0.00 16.17 -5.00
CA TYR A 13 -0.98 15.77 -5.99
C TYR A 13 -0.34 15.44 -7.35
N TYR A 14 0.52 16.31 -7.86
CA TYR A 14 1.23 16.07 -9.13
C TYR A 14 2.19 14.87 -9.02
N ALA A 15 2.90 14.75 -7.91
CA ALA A 15 3.80 13.61 -7.67
C ALA A 15 3.04 12.27 -7.67
N LEU A 16 1.88 12.21 -6.99
CA LEU A 16 1.02 11.03 -7.00
C LEU A 16 0.45 10.74 -8.39
N THR A 17 0.02 11.77 -9.11
CA THR A 17 -0.52 11.62 -10.49
C THR A 17 0.53 11.04 -11.43
N ILE A 18 1.76 11.56 -11.40
CA ILE A 18 2.89 11.03 -12.19
C ILE A 18 3.21 9.60 -11.76
N SER A 19 3.21 9.33 -10.45
CA SER A 19 3.47 7.98 -9.92
C SER A 19 2.43 6.98 -10.42
N ILE A 20 1.14 7.33 -10.42
CA ILE A 20 0.06 6.49 -10.96
C ILE A 20 0.30 6.20 -12.44
N PHE A 21 0.64 7.22 -13.23
CA PHE A 21 0.91 7.04 -14.65
C PHE A 21 2.08 6.07 -14.90
N LEU A 22 3.20 6.28 -14.20
CA LEU A 22 4.39 5.42 -14.32
C LEU A 22 4.11 3.99 -13.87
N TRP A 23 3.42 3.81 -12.74
CA TRP A 23 3.02 2.48 -12.27
C TRP A 23 2.03 1.79 -13.20
N GLY A 24 1.10 2.54 -13.80
CA GLY A 24 0.20 2.01 -14.82
C GLY A 24 0.95 1.46 -16.03
N ILE A 25 1.95 2.19 -16.54
CA ILE A 25 2.82 1.71 -17.62
C ILE A 25 3.56 0.44 -17.20
N MET A 26 4.17 0.43 -16.01
CA MET A 26 4.90 -0.74 -15.50
C MET A 26 4.01 -1.98 -15.38
N LEU A 27 2.76 -1.82 -14.93
CA LEU A 27 1.81 -2.93 -14.88
C LEU A 27 1.46 -3.46 -16.27
N ILE A 28 1.22 -2.59 -17.24
CA ILE A 28 0.94 -3.01 -18.63
C ILE A 28 2.13 -3.79 -19.19
N LEU A 29 3.36 -3.28 -19.04
CA LEU A 29 4.58 -3.96 -19.46
C LEU A 29 4.75 -5.31 -18.76
N SER A 30 4.42 -5.40 -17.47
CA SER A 30 4.49 -6.65 -16.70
C SER A 30 3.51 -7.71 -17.19
N VAL A 31 2.36 -7.33 -17.75
CA VAL A 31 1.43 -8.30 -18.37
C VAL A 31 2.01 -8.84 -19.66
N PHE A 32 2.51 -7.96 -20.54
CA PHE A 32 3.11 -8.39 -21.81
C PHE A 32 4.35 -9.27 -21.61
N GLY A 33 5.22 -8.93 -20.66
CA GLY A 33 6.38 -9.75 -20.31
C GLY A 33 6.02 -10.98 -19.45
N GLY A 34 4.93 -10.91 -18.68
CA GLY A 34 4.50 -11.97 -17.76
C GLY A 34 3.82 -13.14 -18.45
N ILE A 35 3.07 -12.91 -19.54
CA ILE A 35 2.42 -13.97 -20.32
C ILE A 35 3.43 -15.02 -20.83
N PRO A 36 4.51 -14.67 -21.57
CA PRO A 36 5.49 -15.66 -22.02
C PRO A 36 6.18 -16.35 -20.84
N TYR A 37 6.51 -15.61 -19.77
CA TYR A 37 7.11 -16.19 -18.56
C TYR A 37 6.21 -17.25 -17.90
N ILE A 38 4.90 -16.99 -17.81
CA ILE A 38 3.92 -17.95 -17.27
C ILE A 38 3.82 -19.17 -18.18
N LEU A 39 3.75 -18.97 -19.50
CA LEU A 39 3.68 -20.05 -20.50
C LEU A 39 4.90 -20.98 -20.41
N GLU A 40 6.10 -20.43 -20.29
CA GLU A 40 7.36 -21.19 -20.14
C GLU A 40 7.49 -21.86 -18.77
N SER A 41 6.80 -21.35 -17.75
CA SER A 41 6.83 -21.86 -16.38
C SER A 41 5.72 -22.88 -16.08
N PHE A 42 4.93 -23.29 -17.08
CA PHE A 42 3.94 -24.35 -16.92
C PHE A 42 4.63 -25.65 -16.45
N GLY A 43 4.20 -26.14 -15.28
CA GLY A 43 4.78 -27.30 -14.61
C GLY A 43 5.67 -26.97 -13.41
N ASN A 44 6.03 -25.70 -13.19
CA ASN A 44 6.74 -25.27 -11.97
C ASN A 44 5.84 -24.37 -11.10
N ALA A 45 5.19 -24.99 -10.10
CA ALA A 45 4.27 -24.30 -9.19
C ALA A 45 4.94 -23.14 -8.45
N ASN A 46 6.20 -23.27 -8.03
CA ASN A 46 6.91 -22.22 -7.30
C ASN A 46 7.13 -20.96 -8.16
N LYS A 47 7.49 -21.14 -9.44
CA LYS A 47 7.65 -20.02 -10.39
C LYS A 47 6.32 -19.33 -10.70
N LEU A 48 5.24 -20.10 -10.80
CA LEU A 48 3.90 -19.54 -11.03
C LEU A 48 3.43 -18.73 -9.82
N VAL A 49 3.53 -19.30 -8.61
CA VAL A 49 3.17 -18.61 -7.37
C VAL A 49 4.00 -17.34 -7.19
N SER A 50 5.29 -17.38 -7.51
CA SER A 50 6.16 -16.22 -7.37
C SER A 50 5.82 -15.10 -8.35
N ALA A 51 5.58 -15.42 -9.62
CA ALA A 51 5.15 -14.44 -10.63
C ALA A 51 3.81 -13.79 -10.27
N ILE A 52 2.83 -14.59 -9.85
CA ILE A 52 1.52 -14.09 -9.42
C ILE A 52 1.69 -13.21 -8.18
N SER A 53 2.51 -13.61 -7.20
CA SER A 53 2.75 -12.82 -5.99
C SER A 53 3.36 -11.46 -6.29
N ILE A 54 4.38 -11.40 -7.17
CA ILE A 54 4.99 -10.13 -7.60
C ILE A 54 3.95 -9.25 -8.31
N PHE A 55 3.17 -9.83 -9.22
CA PHE A 55 2.15 -9.08 -9.95
C PHE A 55 1.09 -8.50 -9.02
N LEU A 56 0.61 -9.28 -8.05
CA LEU A 56 -0.36 -8.82 -7.04
C LEU A 56 0.21 -7.72 -6.15
N VAL A 57 1.49 -7.78 -5.78
CA VAL A 57 2.17 -6.68 -5.08
C VAL A 57 2.24 -5.43 -5.96
N GLY A 58 2.50 -5.55 -7.26
CA GLY A 58 2.45 -4.42 -8.19
C GLY A 58 1.06 -3.78 -8.25
N VAL A 59 0.01 -4.60 -8.35
CA VAL A 59 -1.39 -4.14 -8.38
C VAL A 59 -1.76 -3.45 -7.06
N SER A 60 -1.35 -4.00 -5.92
CA SER A 60 -1.66 -3.40 -4.62
C SER A 60 -1.03 -2.00 -4.49
N TYR A 61 0.22 -1.81 -4.93
CA TYR A 61 0.86 -0.49 -4.94
C TYR A 61 0.11 0.50 -5.81
N PHE A 62 -0.31 0.09 -7.00
CA PHE A 62 -1.12 0.93 -7.88
C PHE A 62 -2.42 1.38 -7.20
N ILE A 63 -3.12 0.46 -6.52
CA ILE A 63 -4.33 0.79 -5.73
C ILE A 63 -3.98 1.76 -4.59
N MET A 64 -2.86 1.57 -3.90
CA MET A 64 -2.41 2.46 -2.82
C MET A 64 -2.19 3.88 -3.33
N PHE A 65 -1.56 4.08 -4.49
CA PHE A 65 -1.40 5.41 -5.08
C PHE A 65 -2.74 6.09 -5.38
N ILE A 66 -3.72 5.35 -5.91
CA ILE A 66 -5.06 5.88 -6.16
C ILE A 66 -5.73 6.30 -4.85
N ILE A 67 -5.61 5.48 -3.79
CA ILE A 67 -6.19 5.81 -2.48
C ILE A 67 -5.52 7.06 -1.90
N LEU A 68 -4.19 7.16 -1.97
CA LEU A 68 -3.44 8.33 -1.51
C LEU A 68 -3.86 9.59 -2.26
N LEU A 69 -4.05 9.52 -3.59
CA LEU A 69 -4.53 10.66 -4.38
C LEU A 69 -5.90 11.13 -3.89
N LYS A 70 -6.84 10.20 -3.66
CA LYS A 70 -8.17 10.53 -3.13
C LYS A 70 -8.12 11.17 -1.74
N ILE A 71 -7.21 10.74 -0.87
CA ILE A 71 -6.99 11.36 0.45
C ILE A 71 -6.50 12.80 0.25
N VAL A 72 -5.49 13.01 -0.59
CA VAL A 72 -4.94 14.35 -0.89
C VAL A 72 -6.01 15.29 -1.44
N ASP A 73 -6.83 14.82 -2.38
CA ASP A 73 -7.92 15.61 -2.96
C ASP A 73 -8.94 16.04 -1.91
N SER A 74 -9.41 15.09 -1.10
CA SER A 74 -10.39 15.39 -0.04
C SER A 74 -9.83 16.31 1.05
N SER A 75 -8.53 16.22 1.33
CA SER A 75 -7.85 17.08 2.31
C SER A 75 -7.83 18.56 1.89
N GLY A 76 -8.11 18.87 0.62
CA GLY A 76 -8.26 20.24 0.13
C GLY A 76 -9.47 20.95 0.74
N ALA A 77 -10.55 20.22 1.02
CA ALA A 77 -11.78 20.74 1.61
C ALA A 77 -11.89 20.40 3.11
N ASN A 78 -11.84 19.11 3.46
CA ASN A 78 -11.88 18.64 4.84
C ASN A 78 -11.25 17.24 4.94
N ILE A 79 -10.17 17.12 5.72
CA ILE A 79 -9.50 15.84 5.96
C ILE A 79 -10.28 14.94 6.93
N PHE A 80 -11.05 15.54 7.85
CA PHE A 80 -11.82 14.86 8.90
C PHE A 80 -13.18 14.40 8.38
N ILE A 81 -13.15 13.51 7.40
CA ILE A 81 -14.34 12.83 6.86
C ILE A 81 -14.20 11.33 7.08
N ILE A 82 -15.32 10.66 7.40
CA ILE A 82 -15.40 9.21 7.63
C ILE A 82 -14.81 8.41 6.45
N GLU A 83 -14.95 8.94 5.23
CA GLU A 83 -14.41 8.30 4.04
C GLU A 83 -12.87 8.20 4.07
N ASN A 84 -12.18 9.17 4.68
CA ASN A 84 -10.72 9.12 4.83
C ASN A 84 -10.28 8.09 5.87
N THR A 85 -11.05 7.89 6.95
CA THR A 85 -10.84 6.76 7.87
C THR A 85 -10.86 5.43 7.13
N LYS A 86 -11.87 5.20 6.28
CA LYS A 86 -11.97 3.97 5.48
C LYS A 86 -10.79 3.80 4.53
N ARG A 87 -10.34 4.89 3.90
CA ARG A 87 -9.18 4.91 2.98
C ARG A 87 -7.88 4.54 3.70
N PHE A 88 -7.61 5.12 4.87
CA PHE A 88 -6.43 4.78 5.67
C PHE A 88 -6.45 3.32 6.14
N ARG A 89 -7.60 2.82 6.63
CA ARG A 89 -7.74 1.39 6.97
C ARG A 89 -7.49 0.49 5.76
N LYS A 90 -7.98 0.88 4.58
CA LYS A 90 -7.73 0.14 3.32
C LYS A 90 -6.24 0.11 2.95
N LEU A 91 -5.50 1.21 3.13
CA LEU A 91 -4.04 1.21 2.95
C LEU A 91 -3.36 0.23 3.93
N GLY A 92 -3.79 0.21 5.19
CA GLY A 92 -3.30 -0.74 6.19
C GLY A 92 -3.51 -2.20 5.78
N TYR A 93 -4.72 -2.55 5.32
CA TYR A 93 -4.99 -3.91 4.83
C TYR A 93 -4.15 -4.27 3.60
N LEU A 94 -3.95 -3.35 2.64
CA LEU A 94 -3.10 -3.60 1.47
C LEU A 94 -1.64 -3.85 1.85
N LEU A 95 -1.12 -3.15 2.87
CA LEU A 95 0.22 -3.39 3.39
C LEU A 95 0.36 -4.76 4.05
N PHE A 96 -0.66 -5.23 4.79
CA PHE A 96 -0.66 -6.61 5.30
C PHE A 96 -0.74 -7.66 4.20
N ILE A 97 -1.52 -7.42 3.15
CA ILE A 97 -1.55 -8.30 1.97
C ILE A 97 -0.16 -8.35 1.33
N ASN A 98 0.52 -7.22 1.18
CA ASN A 98 1.88 -7.18 0.64
C ASN A 98 2.90 -7.90 1.52
N LEU A 99 2.76 -7.83 2.84
CA LEU A 99 3.55 -8.62 3.77
C LEU A 99 3.36 -10.12 3.53
N ALA A 100 2.11 -10.58 3.47
CA ALA A 100 1.79 -11.99 3.23
C ALA A 100 2.32 -12.47 1.86
N LEU A 101 2.11 -11.70 0.79
CA LEU A 101 2.60 -12.02 -0.55
C LEU A 101 4.12 -12.07 -0.62
N ASN A 102 4.81 -11.13 0.04
CA ASN A 102 6.27 -11.14 0.12
C ASN A 102 6.79 -12.37 0.88
N TYR A 103 6.08 -12.76 1.94
CA TYR A 103 6.41 -13.96 2.70
C TYR A 103 6.28 -15.23 1.86
N VAL A 104 5.15 -15.40 1.18
CA VAL A 104 4.91 -16.52 0.25
C VAL A 104 5.96 -16.54 -0.86
N TYR A 105 6.29 -15.38 -1.44
CA TYR A 105 7.33 -15.27 -2.46
C TYR A 105 8.70 -15.78 -1.94
N MET A 106 9.10 -15.40 -0.74
CA MET A 106 10.37 -15.85 -0.14
C MET A 106 10.36 -17.33 0.24
N LEU A 107 9.21 -17.89 0.63
CA LEU A 107 9.09 -19.34 0.84
C LEU A 107 9.32 -20.14 -0.45
N CYS A 108 8.80 -19.66 -1.59
CA CYS A 108 8.92 -20.36 -2.87
C CYS A 108 10.30 -20.23 -3.54
N ASN A 109 11.00 -19.10 -3.34
CA ASN A 109 12.26 -18.79 -4.04
C ASN A 109 13.50 -18.78 -3.14
N GLY A 110 13.31 -19.03 -1.84
CA GLY A 110 14.34 -18.82 -0.83
C GLY A 110 14.36 -17.37 -0.33
N VAL A 111 14.81 -17.22 0.91
CA VAL A 111 14.91 -15.91 1.56
C VAL A 111 16.10 -15.15 0.99
N THR A 112 15.86 -13.99 0.40
CA THR A 112 16.90 -13.11 -0.11
C THR A 112 17.13 -11.95 0.86
N GLY A 113 18.41 -11.60 1.10
CA GLY A 113 18.79 -10.47 1.95
C GLY A 113 18.93 -10.81 3.44
N ILE A 114 18.97 -9.76 4.26
CA ILE A 114 19.18 -9.86 5.72
C ILE A 114 17.89 -10.37 6.39
N ARG A 115 18.03 -11.38 7.26
CA ARG A 115 16.99 -11.81 8.19
C ARG A 115 17.26 -11.15 9.53
N ILE A 116 16.32 -10.36 10.02
CA ILE A 116 16.42 -9.73 11.35
C ILE A 116 16.07 -10.76 12.43
N ILE A 117 15.08 -11.60 12.13
CA ILE A 117 14.65 -12.71 12.98
C ILE A 117 14.74 -13.97 12.13
N ASP A 118 15.45 -14.97 12.63
CA ASP A 118 15.68 -16.26 11.97
C ASP A 118 15.71 -17.34 13.05
N LEU A 119 14.54 -17.88 13.40
CA LEU A 119 14.42 -18.86 14.50
C LEU A 119 14.59 -20.29 13.98
N PHE A 120 13.88 -20.65 12.91
CA PHE A 120 13.84 -22.00 12.34
C PHE A 120 13.54 -21.95 10.84
N PRO A 121 13.79 -23.04 10.08
CA PRO A 121 13.46 -23.12 8.66
C PRO A 121 12.00 -22.74 8.41
N GLY A 122 11.79 -21.69 7.61
CA GLY A 122 10.44 -21.20 7.29
C GLY A 122 9.80 -20.32 8.37
N ILE A 123 10.53 -19.86 9.40
CA ILE A 123 10.09 -18.83 10.36
C ILE A 123 11.15 -17.74 10.41
N PHE A 124 10.93 -16.68 9.63
CA PHE A 124 11.85 -15.56 9.51
C PHE A 124 11.11 -14.23 9.32
N ILE A 125 11.76 -13.13 9.67
CA ILE A 125 11.29 -11.77 9.38
C ILE A 125 12.42 -10.97 8.73
N THR A 126 12.13 -10.40 7.56
CA THR A 126 13.03 -9.49 6.86
C THR A 126 12.71 -8.02 7.20
N PRO A 127 13.67 -7.09 7.00
CA PRO A 127 13.42 -5.67 7.21
C PRO A 127 12.20 -5.14 6.44
N GLN A 128 12.00 -5.61 5.21
CA GLN A 128 10.88 -5.19 4.38
C GLN A 128 9.53 -5.61 4.97
N MET A 129 9.44 -6.84 5.52
CA MET A 129 8.22 -7.31 6.20
C MET A 129 7.91 -6.48 7.44
N ALA A 130 8.94 -6.15 8.23
CA ALA A 130 8.78 -5.27 9.39
C ALA A 130 8.28 -3.87 8.99
N ILE A 131 8.80 -3.31 7.89
CA ILE A 131 8.34 -2.01 7.36
C ILE A 131 6.87 -2.08 6.95
N TYR A 132 6.44 -3.10 6.21
CA TYR A 132 5.03 -3.26 5.86
C TYR A 132 4.15 -3.37 7.09
N PHE A 133 4.58 -4.13 8.09
CA PHE A 133 3.84 -4.30 9.34
C PHE A 133 3.68 -2.96 10.08
N ILE A 134 4.77 -2.22 10.30
CA ILE A 134 4.75 -0.94 11.01
C ILE A 134 3.90 0.09 10.25
N LEU A 135 4.08 0.20 8.93
CA LEU A 135 3.29 1.13 8.12
C LEU A 135 1.81 0.77 8.10
N ALA A 136 1.47 -0.52 8.12
CA ALA A 136 0.08 -0.96 8.21
C ALA A 136 -0.56 -0.49 9.52
N LEU A 137 0.12 -0.72 10.65
CA LEU A 137 -0.34 -0.26 11.96
C LEU A 137 -0.49 1.26 12.02
N LEU A 138 0.47 2.01 11.48
CA LEU A 138 0.37 3.48 11.40
C LEU A 138 -0.86 3.92 10.59
N CYS A 139 -1.17 3.24 9.50
CA CYS A 139 -2.37 3.54 8.71
C CYS A 139 -3.66 3.30 9.51
N PHE A 140 -3.73 2.24 10.33
CA PHE A 140 -4.87 2.02 11.23
C PHE A 140 -4.98 3.11 12.29
N VAL A 141 -3.87 3.44 12.97
CA VAL A 141 -3.83 4.49 13.99
C VAL A 141 -4.29 5.83 13.42
N ILE A 142 -3.78 6.23 12.25
CA ILE A 142 -4.21 7.48 11.58
C ILE A 142 -5.71 7.43 11.24
N GLY A 143 -6.19 6.30 10.73
CA GLY A 143 -7.61 6.12 10.42
C GLY A 143 -8.50 6.29 11.64
N ASP A 144 -8.11 5.73 12.78
CA ASP A 144 -8.84 5.80 14.05
C ASP A 144 -8.80 7.21 14.65
N THR A 145 -7.65 7.89 14.61
CA THR A 145 -7.55 9.30 15.02
C THR A 145 -8.45 10.21 14.18
N ILE A 146 -8.52 9.99 12.87
CA ILE A 146 -9.43 10.74 12.00
C ILE A 146 -10.90 10.47 12.38
N ASN A 147 -11.23 9.21 12.70
CA ASN A 147 -12.59 8.85 13.08
C ASN A 147 -13.02 9.52 14.38
N GLU A 148 -12.15 9.51 15.39
CA GLU A 148 -12.38 10.16 16.68
C GLU A 148 -12.49 11.68 16.51
N ALA A 149 -11.59 12.30 15.74
CA ALA A 149 -11.66 13.73 15.44
C ALA A 149 -12.95 14.13 14.69
N THR A 150 -13.41 13.30 13.74
CA THR A 150 -14.71 13.52 13.07
C THR A 150 -15.87 13.39 14.05
N THR A 151 -15.81 12.45 14.99
CA THR A 151 -16.87 12.25 16.00
C THR A 151 -16.97 13.45 16.93
N ILE A 152 -15.84 13.91 17.48
CA ILE A 152 -15.77 15.11 18.34
C ILE A 152 -16.31 16.34 17.61
N LYS A 153 -15.94 16.52 16.33
CA LYS A 153 -16.45 17.63 15.53
C LYS A 153 -17.97 17.58 15.40
N ASN A 154 -18.52 16.41 15.07
CA ASN A 154 -19.96 16.25 14.89
C ASN A 154 -20.73 16.45 16.20
N GLU A 155 -20.20 15.99 17.33
CA GLU A 155 -20.79 16.22 18.65
C GLU A 155 -20.80 17.72 19.00
N ASN A 156 -19.68 18.41 18.79
CA ASN A 156 -19.59 19.86 19.04
C ASN A 156 -20.53 20.66 18.14
N ASP A 157 -20.65 20.31 16.85
CA ASP A 157 -21.56 20.95 15.90
C ASP A 157 -23.05 20.72 16.26
N LEU A 158 -23.38 19.71 17.07
CA LEU A 158 -24.74 19.43 17.57
C LEU A 158 -25.09 20.17 18.87
N THR A 159 -24.09 20.69 19.59
CA THR A 159 -24.26 21.41 20.87
C THR A 159 -24.35 22.93 20.77
N VAL A 160 -24.02 23.51 19.60
CA VAL A 160 -24.10 24.96 19.33
C VAL A 160 -25.41 25.29 18.62
#